data_AF-A0AAD7BQG3-F1
#
_entry.id   AF-A0AAD7BQG3-F1
#
_cell.length_a   1.000
_cell.length_b   1.000
_cell.length_c   1.000
_cell.angle_alpha   90.00
_cell.angle_beta   90.00
_cell.angle_gamma   90.00
#
_symmetry.space_group_name_H-M   'P 1'
#
loop_
_entity.id
_entity.type
_entity.pdbx_description
1 polymer ?
#
loop_
_entity_poly.entity_id
_entity_poly.type
_entity_poly.pdbx_seq_one_letter_code
_entity_poly.pdbx_strand_id
1 'polypeptide(L)'
;MTKVATSFEFFAIALALAFCASQVLAYDPTCSDNLAVYWGQNSYGVTHRTDLANWQQTISTYCQDTTIDAIPIAFVDVYFSTGGLPQLDLSNICGTGSGVFPGTNLANCQFLAAGIEACQAQGTAETDGTGTAFANTIWDLFLGGSSSTRPFGNVVLDGVDLDIEIGDPTGYAAFVNQIRALSAGASKQYFVTAAPQCPFPDVHIGGALNAASFDADWDYSQWDTWAKTVSPNPNVRVFIGAPASPTAGAGYVDAATLGALAVSTREQFSSFGGIMLWDASQAFVNGRYDQQIKSLISNNCAGGGGTPPPPSSCAQTYTVVSGDTCASVESKTGISDATLRSLNPSINTGCTNLAVGQVLCVEAGSTYTVVINDTCSAIESKTGISDATLRSLNPSINAGCTNLAVGQFLCVEATTSTGTCTETYTVVSGDSCSSIESKEGVSDAQLHTLNPTINSACTNLSVGQTLCLAQSSCSQMYTVVSGDTCGAIESKFGISDATLRSLNPSINSGCTNLSVGQQLCV
;
A
#
# COMPACT_ATOMS: atom_id res chain seq x y z
N MET A 1 4.92 69.21 33.11
CA MET A 1 5.14 68.06 34.01
C MET A 1 3.78 67.46 34.32
N THR A 2 3.50 66.16 34.28
CA THR A 2 4.13 65.00 33.60
C THR A 2 3.03 63.95 33.41
N LYS A 3 3.12 63.02 32.44
CA LYS A 3 2.20 61.88 32.37
C LYS A 3 2.35 60.97 33.60
N VAL A 4 1.28 60.28 33.99
CA VAL A 4 1.10 58.81 33.83
C VAL A 4 -0.34 58.48 34.19
N ALA A 5 -0.97 57.57 33.42
CA ALA A 5 -2.18 56.87 33.83
C ALA A 5 -1.77 55.42 34.14
N THR A 6 -2.21 54.88 35.28
CA THR A 6 -1.86 53.51 35.71
C THR A 6 -2.89 52.50 35.23
N SER A 7 -2.41 51.43 34.60
CA SER A 7 -3.20 50.33 34.07
C SER A 7 -3.92 49.53 35.15
N PHE A 8 -5.06 48.93 34.81
CA PHE A 8 -5.54 47.72 35.50
C PHE A 8 -4.86 46.50 34.89
N GLU A 9 -4.35 45.61 35.74
CA GLU A 9 -3.72 44.36 35.32
C GLU A 9 -4.78 43.26 35.13
N PHE A 10 -4.79 42.60 33.97
CA PHE A 10 -5.53 41.36 33.75
C PHE A 10 -4.57 40.18 33.90
N PHE A 11 -4.85 39.29 34.86
CA PHE A 11 -4.04 38.11 35.13
C PHE A 11 -4.36 36.99 34.12
N ALA A 12 -3.61 36.94 33.01
CA ALA A 12 -3.76 35.91 31.99
C ALA A 12 -2.91 34.67 32.34
N ILE A 13 -3.53 33.63 32.89
CA ILE A 13 -2.86 32.33 33.13
C ILE A 13 -2.74 31.60 31.79
N ALA A 14 -1.57 31.69 31.17
CA ALA A 14 -1.24 30.93 29.97
C ALA A 14 -0.95 29.45 30.35
N LEU A 15 -1.97 28.60 30.24
CA LEU A 15 -1.79 27.15 30.42
C LEU A 15 -1.09 26.55 29.19
N ALA A 16 0.20 26.27 29.32
CA ALA A 16 0.99 25.68 28.24
C ALA A 16 0.61 24.20 28.03
N LEU A 17 -0.37 23.95 27.17
CA LEU A 17 -0.67 22.61 26.65
C LEU A 17 0.49 22.15 25.77
N ALA A 18 1.34 21.28 26.32
CA ALA A 18 2.37 20.59 25.57
C ALA A 18 1.71 19.64 24.56
N PHE A 19 1.65 20.06 23.30
CA PHE A 19 1.23 19.21 22.18
C PHE A 19 2.29 18.14 21.96
N CYS A 20 2.11 16.99 22.63
CA CYS A 20 2.95 15.82 22.41
C CYS A 20 2.55 15.20 21.07
N ALA A 21 3.14 15.69 19.99
CA ALA A 21 2.90 15.21 18.64
C ALA A 21 3.46 13.78 18.53
N SER A 22 2.58 12.78 18.65
CA SER A 22 2.90 11.37 18.43
C SER A 22 3.54 11.21 17.06
N GLN A 23 4.85 10.94 17.02
CA GLN A 23 5.54 10.59 15.79
C GLN A 23 5.06 9.20 15.38
N VAL A 24 4.36 9.11 14.26
CA VAL A 24 4.02 7.84 13.61
C VAL A 24 5.27 7.36 12.89
N LEU A 25 5.62 6.08 13.02
CA LEU A 25 6.81 5.49 12.40
C LEU A 25 6.35 4.38 11.45
N ALA A 26 6.38 4.63 10.13
CA ALA A 26 6.05 3.64 9.10
C ALA A 26 6.80 2.33 9.32
N TYR A 27 8.13 2.38 9.41
CA TYR A 27 8.89 1.26 9.95
C TYR A 27 8.84 1.28 11.49
N ASP A 28 8.31 0.20 12.06
CA ASP A 28 8.31 -0.05 13.49
C ASP A 28 8.93 -1.44 13.78
N PRO A 29 10.08 -1.51 14.47
CA PRO A 29 10.75 -2.79 14.79
C PRO A 29 9.99 -3.65 15.81
N THR A 30 8.93 -3.15 16.44
CA THR A 30 7.99 -3.96 17.24
C THR A 30 7.02 -4.74 16.35
N CYS A 31 6.82 -4.28 15.11
CA CYS A 31 5.92 -4.87 14.13
C CYS A 31 6.53 -6.05 13.35
N SER A 32 5.64 -6.78 12.68
CA SER A 32 5.94 -8.02 11.96
C SER A 32 5.19 -8.06 10.61
N ASP A 33 4.90 -6.89 10.07
CA ASP A 33 4.17 -6.60 8.83
C ASP A 33 4.81 -5.43 8.05
N ASN A 34 6.09 -5.16 8.32
CA ASN A 34 6.89 -4.18 7.60
C ASN A 34 7.20 -4.68 6.17
N LEU A 35 7.32 -3.75 5.23
CA LEU A 35 7.77 -3.98 3.86
C LEU A 35 8.96 -3.05 3.57
N ALA A 36 10.14 -3.65 3.37
CA ALA A 36 11.32 -2.96 2.88
C ALA A 36 11.44 -3.14 1.36
N VAL A 37 11.82 -2.10 0.62
CA VAL A 37 12.01 -2.21 -0.84
C VAL A 37 13.23 -1.39 -1.27
N TYR A 38 14.21 -2.04 -1.92
CA TYR A 38 15.40 -1.36 -2.44
C TYR A 38 15.04 -0.33 -3.53
N TRP A 39 15.69 0.83 -3.51
CA TRP A 39 15.61 1.83 -4.57
C TRP A 39 17.00 2.35 -4.92
N GLY A 40 17.30 2.47 -6.22
CA GLY A 40 18.49 3.14 -6.73
C GLY A 40 19.07 2.50 -7.99
N GLN A 41 19.02 1.17 -8.13
CA GLN A 41 19.68 0.45 -9.23
C GLN A 41 18.87 0.32 -10.54
N ASN A 42 17.55 0.52 -10.52
CA ASN A 42 16.68 0.41 -11.70
C ASN A 42 16.73 -0.98 -12.39
N SER A 43 16.51 -2.05 -11.61
CA SER A 43 16.43 -3.43 -12.11
C SER A 43 15.46 -3.60 -13.30
N TYR A 44 14.36 -2.84 -13.32
CA TYR A 44 13.44 -2.82 -14.46
C TYR A 44 14.12 -2.24 -15.71
N GLY A 45 14.81 -1.10 -15.63
CA GLY A 45 15.49 -0.49 -16.77
C GLY A 45 16.70 -1.29 -17.28
N VAL A 46 17.39 -2.04 -16.41
CA VAL A 46 18.47 -2.97 -16.80
C VAL A 46 17.94 -4.06 -17.75
N THR A 47 16.72 -4.53 -17.50
CA THR A 47 16.03 -5.58 -18.28
C THR A 47 15.20 -5.01 -19.45
N HIS A 48 14.61 -3.82 -19.30
CA HIS A 48 13.70 -3.16 -20.26
C HIS A 48 14.31 -1.85 -20.78
N ARG A 49 15.46 -1.95 -21.45
CA ARG A 49 16.31 -0.80 -21.83
C ARG A 49 15.70 0.21 -22.81
N THR A 50 14.58 -0.12 -23.43
CA THR A 50 13.83 0.77 -24.33
C THR A 50 12.60 1.40 -23.69
N ASP A 51 12.15 0.92 -22.54
CA ASP A 51 10.92 1.36 -21.87
C ASP A 51 11.22 2.46 -20.84
N LEU A 52 11.72 3.60 -21.35
CA LEU A 52 12.19 4.72 -20.54
C LEU A 52 11.11 5.35 -19.65
N ALA A 53 9.83 5.09 -19.92
CA ALA A 53 8.71 5.60 -19.14
C ALA A 53 8.54 4.85 -17.80
N ASN A 54 8.82 3.54 -17.79
CA ASN A 54 8.68 2.67 -16.63
C ASN A 54 10.02 2.39 -15.92
N TRP A 55 11.11 3.04 -16.34
CA TRP A 55 12.36 3.09 -15.57
C TRP A 55 12.12 3.68 -14.17
N GLN A 56 13.01 3.34 -13.24
CA GLN A 56 13.01 3.85 -11.87
C GLN A 56 12.83 5.38 -11.81
N GLN A 57 11.84 5.79 -11.03
CA GLN A 57 11.47 7.18 -10.81
C GLN A 57 12.31 7.80 -9.67
N THR A 58 12.12 9.09 -9.40
CA THR A 58 12.71 9.76 -8.23
C THR A 58 12.21 9.14 -6.92
N ILE A 59 13.05 9.10 -5.88
CA ILE A 59 12.71 8.48 -4.58
C ILE A 59 11.42 9.06 -3.95
N SER A 60 11.16 10.35 -4.18
CA SER A 60 9.93 11.05 -3.76
C SER A 60 8.64 10.44 -4.32
N THR A 61 8.68 9.73 -5.44
CA THR A 61 7.53 9.02 -6.02
C THR A 61 7.16 7.80 -5.18
N TYR A 62 8.16 7.14 -4.59
CA TYR A 62 7.98 5.95 -3.75
C TYR A 62 7.63 6.34 -2.31
N CYS A 63 8.27 7.39 -1.75
CA CYS A 63 7.95 7.89 -0.40
C CYS A 63 6.59 8.60 -0.27
N GLN A 64 5.89 8.85 -1.39
CA GLN A 64 4.49 9.30 -1.37
C GLN A 64 3.49 8.13 -1.23
N ASP A 65 3.96 6.89 -1.34
CA ASP A 65 3.12 5.70 -1.23
C ASP A 65 3.39 5.01 0.13
N THR A 66 2.38 4.99 1.01
CA THR A 66 2.45 4.43 2.37
C THR A 66 2.52 2.91 2.42
N THR A 67 2.68 2.25 1.26
CA THR A 67 2.90 0.81 1.12
C THR A 67 4.26 0.34 1.63
N ILE A 68 5.29 1.19 1.50
CA ILE A 68 6.68 0.83 1.79
C ILE A 68 7.11 1.51 3.09
N ASP A 69 7.49 0.72 4.08
CA ASP A 69 7.86 1.21 5.42
C ASP A 69 9.34 1.62 5.50
N ALA A 70 10.20 0.98 4.71
CA ALA A 70 11.64 1.27 4.63
C ALA A 70 12.19 1.17 3.20
N ILE A 71 13.04 2.13 2.80
CA ILE A 71 13.66 2.19 1.47
C ILE A 71 15.19 2.26 1.63
N PRO A 72 15.92 1.13 1.51
CA PRO A 72 17.36 1.13 1.35
C PRO A 72 17.77 1.80 0.03
N ILE A 73 18.71 2.76 0.09
CA ILE A 73 19.18 3.54 -1.06
C ILE A 73 20.44 2.90 -1.64
N ALA A 74 20.34 2.36 -2.85
CA ALA A 74 21.32 1.47 -3.47
C ALA A 74 22.08 2.12 -4.64
N PHE A 75 23.40 2.35 -4.59
CA PHE A 75 24.37 1.98 -3.55
C PHE A 75 25.55 2.94 -3.43
N VAL A 76 26.22 2.90 -2.27
CA VAL A 76 27.66 3.21 -2.17
C VAL A 76 28.44 1.98 -2.64
N ASP A 77 28.81 1.95 -3.91
CA ASP A 77 29.33 0.78 -4.63
C ASP A 77 30.86 0.60 -4.50
N VAL A 78 31.60 1.69 -4.27
CA VAL A 78 33.05 1.65 -4.00
C VAL A 78 33.36 2.44 -2.73
N TYR A 79 33.87 1.78 -1.70
CA TYR A 79 34.07 2.42 -0.38
C TYR A 79 35.25 3.42 -0.35
N PHE A 80 36.32 3.12 -1.07
CA PHE A 80 37.54 3.93 -1.11
C PHE A 80 37.91 4.24 -2.57
N SER A 81 37.46 5.39 -3.06
CA SER A 81 37.67 5.86 -4.44
C SER A 81 38.58 7.11 -4.46
N THR A 82 38.56 7.87 -5.56
CA THR A 82 39.37 9.09 -5.72
C THR A 82 39.18 10.04 -4.53
N GLY A 83 40.30 10.52 -3.96
CA GLY A 83 40.31 11.39 -2.78
C GLY A 83 40.10 10.67 -1.44
N GLY A 84 39.93 9.34 -1.43
CA GLY A 84 39.67 8.56 -0.22
C GLY A 84 38.21 8.59 0.25
N LEU A 85 37.32 9.16 -0.56
CA LEU A 85 35.86 9.13 -0.33
C LEU A 85 35.21 7.98 -1.10
N PRO A 86 34.01 7.54 -0.70
CA PRO A 86 33.23 6.57 -1.46
C PRO A 86 32.79 7.08 -2.84
N GLN A 87 32.38 6.15 -3.69
CA GLN A 87 31.55 6.37 -4.86
C GLN A 87 30.07 6.15 -4.50
N LEU A 88 29.17 6.69 -5.32
CA LEU A 88 27.71 6.54 -5.20
C LEU A 88 27.16 6.37 -6.62
N ASP A 89 26.41 5.30 -6.83
CA ASP A 89 25.70 5.04 -8.09
C ASP A 89 24.23 4.73 -7.80
N LEU A 90 23.34 5.56 -8.35
CA LEU A 90 21.88 5.47 -8.33
C LEU A 90 21.35 5.36 -9.78
N SER A 91 22.09 4.65 -10.63
CA SER A 91 21.70 4.26 -11.99
C SER A 91 21.28 5.47 -12.85
N ASN A 92 20.06 5.45 -13.41
CA ASN A 92 19.53 6.54 -14.24
C ASN A 92 19.25 7.85 -13.49
N ILE A 93 19.38 7.90 -12.16
CA ILE A 93 19.05 9.07 -11.34
C ILE A 93 20.29 9.90 -11.02
N CYS A 94 21.33 9.31 -10.45
CA CYS A 94 22.56 10.02 -10.07
C CYS A 94 23.76 9.10 -9.98
N GLY A 95 24.87 9.42 -10.65
CA GLY A 95 26.14 8.69 -10.49
C GLY A 95 27.32 9.54 -10.92
N THR A 96 28.49 8.91 -11.13
CA THR A 96 29.71 9.62 -11.57
C THR A 96 29.51 10.43 -12.86
N GLY A 97 28.66 9.95 -13.79
CA GLY A 97 28.28 10.64 -15.02
C GLY A 97 27.37 11.87 -14.83
N SER A 98 26.73 12.01 -13.66
CA SER A 98 25.85 13.15 -13.33
C SER A 98 26.61 14.36 -12.75
N GLY A 99 27.89 14.19 -12.41
CA GLY A 99 28.74 15.20 -11.78
C GLY A 99 29.15 14.81 -10.36
N VAL A 100 30.41 15.10 -10.01
CA VAL A 100 31.06 14.69 -8.75
C VAL A 100 31.62 15.89 -7.99
N PHE A 101 31.87 15.73 -6.69
CA PHE A 101 32.60 16.75 -5.92
C PHE A 101 34.06 16.89 -6.40
N PRO A 102 34.62 18.11 -6.50
CA PRO A 102 35.98 18.31 -7.05
C PRO A 102 37.06 17.49 -6.33
N GLY A 103 37.82 16.71 -7.10
CA GLY A 103 38.87 15.83 -6.56
C GLY A 103 38.39 14.48 -6.02
N THR A 104 37.15 14.08 -6.33
CA THR A 104 36.52 12.84 -5.83
C THR A 104 35.78 12.10 -6.95
N ASN A 105 35.37 10.85 -6.70
CA ASN A 105 34.34 10.15 -7.50
C ASN A 105 32.95 10.22 -6.87
N LEU A 106 32.78 10.99 -5.79
CA LEU A 106 31.53 11.04 -5.04
C LEU A 106 30.50 11.89 -5.79
N ALA A 107 29.38 11.27 -6.20
CA ALA A 107 28.33 11.93 -6.98
C ALA A 107 27.65 13.07 -6.20
N ASN A 108 27.40 14.20 -6.86
CA ASN A 108 26.74 15.36 -6.25
C ASN A 108 25.22 15.34 -6.49
N CYS A 109 24.53 14.51 -5.70
CA CYS A 109 23.09 14.24 -5.85
C CYS A 109 22.18 15.21 -5.06
N GLN A 110 22.62 16.45 -4.81
CA GLN A 110 21.96 17.37 -3.87
C GLN A 110 20.50 17.72 -4.23
N PHE A 111 20.10 17.53 -5.49
CA PHE A 111 18.72 17.67 -5.93
C PHE A 111 17.77 16.62 -5.35
N LEU A 112 18.27 15.48 -4.84
CA LEU A 112 17.46 14.46 -4.16
C LEU A 112 17.06 14.86 -2.74
N ALA A 113 17.67 15.91 -2.16
CA ALA A 113 17.52 16.28 -0.76
C ALA A 113 16.05 16.31 -0.29
N ALA A 114 15.23 17.20 -0.87
CA ALA A 114 13.81 17.35 -0.52
C ALA A 114 12.97 16.09 -0.80
N GLY A 115 13.42 15.23 -1.72
CA GLY A 115 12.75 13.95 -1.99
C GLY A 115 13.03 12.90 -0.91
N ILE A 116 14.20 12.93 -0.30
CA ILE A 116 14.58 12.06 0.82
C ILE A 116 14.00 12.61 2.14
N GLU A 117 14.02 13.92 2.37
CA GLU A 117 13.41 14.57 3.57
C GLU A 117 11.92 14.21 3.74
N ALA A 118 11.19 14.03 2.63
CA ALA A 118 9.80 13.57 2.64
C ALA A 118 9.63 12.13 3.17
N CYS A 119 10.65 11.27 3.06
CA CYS A 119 10.64 9.91 3.59
C CYS A 119 10.94 9.87 5.11
N GLN A 120 11.76 10.81 5.60
CA GLN A 120 12.55 10.71 6.84
C GLN A 120 11.82 10.95 8.18
N ALA A 121 10.51 10.79 8.24
CA ALA A 121 9.78 11.03 9.50
C ALA A 121 9.87 9.86 10.52
N GLN A 122 10.58 8.74 10.24
CA GLN A 122 10.18 7.38 10.73
C GLN A 122 11.35 6.31 10.95
N GLY A 123 12.02 6.12 12.14
CA GLY A 123 13.08 5.05 12.38
C GLY A 123 13.55 4.73 13.86
N THR A 124 14.67 4.06 14.31
CA THR A 124 16.09 3.78 13.83
C THR A 124 17.00 2.81 14.78
N ALA A 125 18.14 2.11 14.35
CA ALA A 125 19.44 1.57 15.07
C ALA A 125 20.37 0.32 14.50
N GLU A 126 21.64 -0.25 14.85
CA GLU A 126 23.21 -0.04 14.87
C GLU A 126 24.23 -1.33 15.26
N THR A 127 25.67 -1.36 15.38
CA THR A 127 26.82 -2.33 16.07
C THR A 127 28.12 -3.09 15.33
N ASP A 128 29.55 -3.12 15.41
CA ASP A 128 30.91 -2.67 16.08
C ASP A 128 32.41 -2.94 15.50
N GLY A 129 33.40 -1.98 15.35
CA GLY A 129 34.93 -2.23 15.30
C GLY A 129 36.04 -1.39 14.47
N THR A 130 36.65 -1.86 13.34
CA THR A 130 37.73 -1.18 12.51
C THR A 130 37.29 -0.44 11.23
N GLY A 131 36.22 -0.87 10.57
CA GLY A 131 35.47 -0.07 9.60
C GLY A 131 35.04 1.28 10.16
N THR A 132 35.11 1.47 11.48
CA THR A 132 35.18 2.74 12.22
C THR A 132 35.74 3.94 11.44
N ALA A 133 36.89 3.81 10.76
CA ALA A 133 37.41 4.94 9.97
C ALA A 133 36.44 5.34 8.84
N PHE A 134 35.93 4.36 8.09
CA PHE A 134 34.93 4.53 7.04
C PHE A 134 33.53 4.87 7.60
N ALA A 135 33.19 4.39 8.79
CA ALA A 135 31.94 4.70 9.48
C ALA A 135 31.87 6.18 9.89
N ASN A 136 32.97 6.77 10.34
CA ASN A 136 33.06 8.22 10.51
C ASN A 136 32.87 8.94 9.16
N THR A 137 33.48 8.47 8.08
CA THR A 137 33.28 9.03 6.73
C THR A 137 31.82 8.96 6.26
N ILE A 138 31.15 7.82 6.43
CA ILE A 138 29.73 7.66 6.10
C ILE A 138 28.85 8.52 7.02
N TRP A 139 29.22 8.65 8.30
CA TRP A 139 28.52 9.52 9.24
C TRP A 139 28.57 11.00 8.85
N ASP A 140 29.75 11.50 8.46
CA ASP A 140 29.95 12.88 8.03
C ASP A 140 29.37 13.19 6.64
N LEU A 141 29.28 12.22 5.75
CA LEU A 141 28.71 12.37 4.40
C LEU A 141 27.19 12.20 4.34
N PHE A 142 26.61 11.30 5.14
CA PHE A 142 25.22 10.83 4.97
C PHE A 142 24.38 10.86 6.25
N LEU A 143 24.96 10.68 7.44
CA LEU A 143 24.23 10.57 8.71
C LEU A 143 24.42 11.85 9.55
N GLY A 144 24.39 11.76 10.88
CA GLY A 144 24.38 12.92 11.79
C GLY A 144 25.70 13.70 11.92
N GLY A 145 26.72 13.41 11.11
CA GLY A 145 27.98 14.14 11.08
C GLY A 145 27.94 15.35 10.15
N SER A 146 29.10 15.90 9.78
CA SER A 146 29.18 17.09 8.94
C SER A 146 30.33 17.05 7.93
N SER A 147 30.03 17.35 6.66
CA SER A 147 31.02 17.48 5.58
C SER A 147 30.61 18.58 4.60
N SER A 148 31.57 19.14 3.87
CA SER A 148 31.34 20.03 2.72
C SER A 148 30.99 19.27 1.43
N THR A 149 31.10 17.94 1.41
CA THR A 149 30.88 17.07 0.24
C THR A 149 29.71 16.09 0.42
N ARG A 150 28.69 16.46 1.22
CA ARG A 150 27.51 15.62 1.45
C ARG A 150 26.69 15.43 0.15
N PRO A 151 26.52 14.19 -0.37
CA PRO A 151 25.83 13.94 -1.64
C PRO A 151 24.37 14.37 -1.66
N PHE A 152 23.68 14.23 -0.53
CA PHE A 152 22.29 14.63 -0.36
C PHE A 152 22.15 15.99 0.35
N GLY A 153 23.23 16.78 0.40
CA GLY A 153 23.23 18.10 1.03
C GLY A 153 23.07 18.01 2.55
N ASN A 154 22.15 18.79 3.11
CA ASN A 154 21.90 18.83 4.55
C ASN A 154 21.11 17.61 5.07
N VAL A 155 20.65 16.73 4.19
CA VAL A 155 19.86 15.54 4.53
C VAL A 155 20.67 14.57 5.36
N VAL A 156 20.01 13.98 6.36
CA VAL A 156 20.58 13.11 7.38
C VAL A 156 19.83 11.78 7.32
N LEU A 157 20.38 10.76 6.64
CA LEU A 157 19.73 9.47 6.45
C LEU A 157 19.33 8.81 7.77
N ASP A 158 18.32 7.94 7.74
CA ASP A 158 17.84 7.22 8.92
C ASP A 158 18.74 6.07 9.33
N GLY A 159 19.71 5.67 8.50
CA GLY A 159 20.60 4.55 8.77
C GLY A 159 21.48 4.18 7.58
N VAL A 160 22.06 2.98 7.66
CA VAL A 160 22.85 2.33 6.61
C VAL A 160 22.41 0.87 6.48
N ASP A 161 22.55 0.33 5.28
CA ASP A 161 22.31 -1.08 5.00
C ASP A 161 23.60 -1.74 4.52
N LEU A 162 23.83 -2.99 4.94
CA LEU A 162 25.01 -3.77 4.57
C LEU A 162 24.60 -4.90 3.62
N ASP A 163 24.37 -4.53 2.37
CA ASP A 163 24.29 -5.44 1.23
C ASP A 163 25.72 -5.70 0.70
N ILE A 164 26.29 -6.85 1.10
CA ILE A 164 27.71 -7.19 0.89
C ILE A 164 27.79 -8.53 0.15
N GLU A 165 27.57 -8.53 -1.16
CA GLU A 165 27.60 -9.76 -1.98
C GLU A 165 29.01 -10.25 -2.34
N ILE A 166 30.07 -9.47 -2.11
CA ILE A 166 31.46 -9.81 -2.48
C ILE A 166 32.48 -9.21 -1.50
N GLY A 167 33.66 -9.81 -1.43
CA GLY A 167 34.83 -9.25 -0.72
C GLY A 167 35.27 -10.03 0.52
N ASP A 168 36.12 -9.40 1.34
CA ASP A 168 36.62 -9.95 2.60
C ASP A 168 35.77 -9.42 3.78
N PRO A 169 35.30 -10.26 4.71
CA PRO A 169 34.43 -9.84 5.82
C PRO A 169 35.11 -8.90 6.84
N THR A 170 36.43 -8.71 6.76
CA THR A 170 37.22 -7.90 7.70
C THR A 170 36.91 -6.41 7.55
N GLY A 171 35.93 -5.94 8.32
CA GLY A 171 35.57 -4.53 8.36
C GLY A 171 34.11 -4.25 8.72
N TYR A 172 33.21 -5.23 8.58
CA TYR A 172 31.77 -4.96 8.55
C TYR A 172 31.06 -4.94 9.90
N ALA A 173 31.18 -5.98 10.75
CA ALA A 173 30.88 -5.80 12.18
C ALA A 173 31.64 -4.56 12.64
N ALA A 174 32.90 -4.55 12.23
CA ALA A 174 33.89 -3.51 12.40
C ALA A 174 33.47 -2.06 12.00
N PHE A 175 32.36 -1.85 11.29
CA PHE A 175 31.85 -0.54 10.87
C PHE A 175 30.75 -0.02 11.83
N VAL A 176 30.06 -0.91 12.57
CA VAL A 176 28.63 -0.70 12.85
C VAL A 176 28.34 -0.13 14.28
N ASN A 177 29.15 -0.31 15.34
CA ASN A 177 29.08 0.45 16.63
C ASN A 177 29.85 1.76 16.49
N GLN A 178 30.70 1.98 15.49
CA GLN A 178 31.03 3.38 15.23
C GLN A 178 29.74 4.12 14.81
N ILE A 179 28.79 3.43 14.16
CA ILE A 179 27.42 3.95 14.04
C ILE A 179 26.66 3.96 15.41
N ARG A 180 26.54 2.88 16.23
CA ARG A 180 25.89 2.96 17.59
C ARG A 180 26.52 4.08 18.45
N ALA A 181 27.83 4.31 18.37
CA ALA A 181 28.58 5.22 19.23
C ALA A 181 28.51 6.68 18.76
N LEU A 182 28.48 6.93 17.46
CA LEU A 182 28.24 8.28 16.91
C LEU A 182 26.77 8.68 17.04
N SER A 183 25.86 7.70 17.00
CA SER A 183 24.42 7.84 17.19
C SER A 183 23.98 7.85 18.67
N ALA A 184 24.81 7.35 19.59
CA ALA A 184 24.49 7.28 21.02
C ALA A 184 24.16 8.67 21.62
N GLY A 185 22.88 8.92 21.87
CA GLY A 185 22.38 10.19 22.40
C GLY A 185 22.09 11.27 21.34
N ALA A 186 22.09 10.92 20.05
CA ALA A 186 21.56 11.78 19.00
C ALA A 186 20.02 11.88 19.08
N SER A 187 19.43 12.90 18.42
CA SER A 187 17.98 13.15 18.44
C SER A 187 17.14 12.15 17.62
N LYS A 188 17.80 11.30 16.83
CA LYS A 188 17.35 10.01 16.27
C LYS A 188 18.54 9.03 16.30
N GLN A 189 18.33 7.72 16.15
CA GLN A 189 19.21 6.67 16.66
C GLN A 189 19.53 5.60 15.57
N TYR A 190 20.37 5.92 14.59
CA TYR A 190 20.38 5.53 13.16
C TYR A 190 20.40 4.02 12.77
N PHE A 191 19.42 3.51 11.99
CA PHE A 191 19.30 2.11 11.50
C PHE A 191 20.59 1.49 10.97
N VAL A 192 20.77 0.21 11.30
CA VAL A 192 21.66 -0.68 10.58
C VAL A 192 20.96 -2.00 10.31
N THR A 193 20.83 -2.29 9.02
CA THR A 193 20.36 -3.56 8.45
C THR A 193 21.48 -4.23 7.68
N ALA A 194 21.26 -5.46 7.24
CA ALA A 194 22.15 -6.19 6.34
C ALA A 194 21.32 -7.13 5.46
N ALA A 195 21.79 -7.38 4.24
CA ALA A 195 21.17 -8.31 3.29
C ALA A 195 22.11 -9.50 3.01
N PRO A 196 22.21 -10.48 3.93
CA PRO A 196 22.87 -11.74 3.65
C PRO A 196 22.13 -12.53 2.57
N GLN A 197 22.88 -13.24 1.72
CA GLN A 197 22.30 -14.20 0.79
C GLN A 197 21.75 -15.43 1.52
N CYS A 198 20.97 -16.24 0.80
CA CYS A 198 20.29 -17.41 1.36
C CYS A 198 21.17 -18.48 2.04
N PRO A 199 22.42 -18.76 1.61
CA PRO A 199 23.30 -19.70 2.31
C PRO A 199 23.68 -19.18 3.69
N PHE A 200 23.58 -20.02 4.73
CA PHE A 200 23.99 -19.64 6.08
C PHE A 200 25.28 -20.38 6.53
N PRO A 201 26.29 -19.66 7.08
CA PRO A 201 26.49 -18.22 6.98
C PRO A 201 26.63 -17.75 5.54
N ASP A 202 26.21 -16.50 5.30
CA ASP A 202 26.65 -15.75 4.13
C ASP A 202 28.18 -15.61 4.17
N VAL A 203 28.86 -15.83 3.04
CA VAL A 203 30.34 -15.90 3.03
C VAL A 203 31.04 -14.54 3.06
N HIS A 204 30.31 -13.43 2.96
CA HIS A 204 30.82 -12.06 2.85
C HIS A 204 30.40 -11.16 4.02
N ILE A 205 29.15 -11.25 4.50
CA ILE A 205 28.71 -10.59 5.75
C ILE A 205 28.65 -11.55 6.96
N GLY A 206 28.68 -12.86 6.76
CA GLY A 206 28.57 -13.84 7.85
C GLY A 206 29.68 -13.77 8.90
N GLY A 207 30.87 -13.25 8.57
CA GLY A 207 31.90 -12.94 9.58
C GLY A 207 31.48 -11.87 10.61
N ALA A 208 30.50 -11.03 10.27
CA ALA A 208 29.87 -10.07 11.16
C ALA A 208 28.62 -10.63 11.87
N LEU A 209 27.88 -11.54 11.23
CA LEU A 209 26.71 -12.21 11.80
C LEU A 209 27.08 -13.30 12.81
N ASN A 210 28.18 -14.03 12.56
CA ASN A 210 28.51 -15.30 13.21
C ASN A 210 29.73 -15.22 14.13
N ALA A 211 29.65 -14.32 15.13
CA ALA A 211 30.41 -14.48 16.36
C ALA A 211 29.98 -15.73 17.18
N ALA A 212 28.94 -16.46 16.73
CA ALA A 212 28.73 -17.90 16.95
C ALA A 212 28.11 -18.54 15.67
N SER A 213 28.18 -19.88 15.52
CA SER A 213 28.13 -20.58 14.22
C SER A 213 26.90 -21.47 13.95
N PHE A 214 26.52 -21.61 12.67
CA PHE A 214 25.65 -22.68 12.12
C PHE A 214 26.08 -23.07 10.68
N ASP A 215 25.40 -24.04 10.05
CA ASP A 215 25.64 -24.54 8.68
C ASP A 215 24.32 -24.84 7.91
N ALA A 216 24.18 -24.25 6.72
CA ALA A 216 23.45 -24.74 5.52
C ALA A 216 21.89 -24.81 5.46
N ASP A 217 21.39 -24.59 4.23
CA ASP A 217 20.00 -24.62 3.73
C ASP A 217 19.04 -23.51 4.20
N TRP A 218 18.11 -23.08 3.33
CA TRP A 218 17.12 -22.03 3.63
C TRP A 218 15.99 -22.58 4.51
N ASP A 219 16.23 -22.56 5.81
CA ASP A 219 15.21 -22.73 6.84
C ASP A 219 15.15 -21.46 7.69
N TYR A 220 13.98 -20.82 7.73
CA TYR A 220 13.76 -19.64 8.56
C TYR A 220 13.94 -19.94 10.05
N SER A 221 13.76 -21.20 10.49
CA SER A 221 14.03 -21.60 11.87
C SER A 221 15.50 -21.42 12.28
N GLN A 222 16.44 -21.48 11.33
CA GLN A 222 17.86 -21.20 11.61
C GLN A 222 18.09 -19.70 11.84
N TRP A 223 17.46 -18.83 11.04
CA TRP A 223 17.52 -17.38 11.23
C TRP A 223 16.81 -16.92 12.52
N ASP A 224 15.67 -17.53 12.87
CA ASP A 224 14.98 -17.30 14.16
C ASP A 224 15.82 -17.82 15.34
N THR A 225 16.49 -18.96 15.19
CA THR A 225 17.43 -19.49 16.20
C THR A 225 18.64 -18.57 16.36
N TRP A 226 19.27 -18.10 15.27
CA TRP A 226 20.35 -17.11 15.30
C TRP A 226 19.89 -15.81 15.97
N ALA A 227 18.71 -15.29 15.60
CA ALA A 227 18.14 -14.07 16.18
C ALA A 227 17.92 -14.19 17.70
N LYS A 228 17.56 -15.37 18.19
CA LYS A 228 17.29 -15.65 19.62
C LYS A 228 18.51 -16.04 20.44
N THR A 229 19.58 -16.56 19.81
CA THR A 229 20.68 -17.23 20.53
C THR A 229 22.10 -16.73 20.20
N VAL A 230 22.27 -16.00 19.09
CA VAL A 230 23.57 -15.52 18.60
C VAL A 230 23.62 -14.02 18.37
N SER A 231 22.52 -13.41 17.89
CA SER A 231 22.46 -11.97 17.62
C SER A 231 22.80 -11.13 18.87
N PRO A 232 23.75 -10.17 18.78
CA PRO A 232 24.00 -9.19 19.84
C PRO A 232 22.80 -8.28 20.14
N ASN A 233 21.86 -8.17 19.21
CA ASN A 233 20.58 -7.50 19.40
C ASN A 233 19.48 -8.57 19.66
N PRO A 234 18.98 -8.74 20.89
CA PRO A 234 17.93 -9.72 21.20
C PRO A 234 16.55 -9.35 20.60
N ASN A 235 16.40 -8.14 20.08
CA ASN A 235 15.21 -7.65 19.37
C ASN A 235 15.47 -7.55 17.85
N VAL A 236 16.43 -8.28 17.30
CA VAL A 236 16.69 -8.28 15.85
C VAL A 236 15.48 -8.86 15.11
N ARG A 237 15.18 -8.26 13.96
CA ARG A 237 14.11 -8.71 13.07
C ARG A 237 14.69 -9.28 11.79
N VAL A 238 14.18 -10.44 11.40
CA VAL A 238 14.56 -11.14 10.17
C VAL A 238 13.45 -10.93 9.15
N PHE A 239 13.84 -10.59 7.93
CA PHE A 239 12.93 -10.34 6.81
C PHE A 239 13.10 -11.44 5.76
N ILE A 240 12.03 -11.85 5.10
CA ILE A 240 12.15 -12.69 3.90
C ILE A 240 12.46 -11.75 2.73
N GLY A 241 13.68 -11.84 2.20
CA GLY A 241 14.06 -11.21 0.94
C GLY A 241 13.47 -11.97 -0.25
N ALA A 242 12.88 -11.25 -1.21
CA ALA A 242 12.31 -11.84 -2.42
C ALA A 242 12.50 -10.92 -3.66
N PRO A 243 12.69 -11.49 -4.86
CA PRO A 243 12.61 -10.70 -6.08
C PRO A 243 11.18 -10.21 -6.34
N ALA A 244 11.03 -8.97 -6.78
CA ALA A 244 9.71 -8.37 -7.03
C ALA A 244 9.15 -8.66 -8.44
N SER A 245 9.85 -9.44 -9.27
CA SER A 245 9.53 -9.65 -10.69
C SER A 245 10.04 -10.99 -11.23
N PRO A 246 9.32 -11.65 -12.17
CA PRO A 246 9.78 -12.87 -12.84
C PRO A 246 11.07 -12.73 -13.67
N THR A 247 11.58 -11.50 -13.84
CA THR A 247 12.83 -11.24 -14.59
C THR A 247 14.11 -11.48 -13.78
N ALA A 248 14.00 -11.75 -12.48
CA ALA A 248 15.10 -12.27 -11.68
C ALA A 248 15.47 -13.71 -12.11
N GLY A 249 16.76 -14.05 -12.06
CA GLY A 249 17.26 -15.35 -12.58
C GLY A 249 16.74 -16.59 -11.83
N ALA A 250 16.29 -16.42 -10.59
CA ALA A 250 15.61 -17.42 -9.77
C ALA A 250 14.84 -16.73 -8.62
N GLY A 251 14.09 -17.49 -7.82
CA GLY A 251 13.55 -17.06 -6.53
C GLY A 251 12.24 -16.27 -6.55
N TYR A 252 11.77 -15.80 -7.71
CA TYR A 252 10.44 -15.17 -7.81
C TYR A 252 9.30 -16.19 -7.58
N VAL A 253 8.29 -15.76 -6.83
CA VAL A 253 6.98 -16.42 -6.70
C VAL A 253 5.88 -15.36 -6.82
N ASP A 254 4.63 -15.75 -7.00
CA ASP A 254 3.51 -14.80 -7.00
C ASP A 254 3.23 -14.23 -5.58
N ALA A 255 2.51 -13.11 -5.52
CA ALA A 255 2.27 -12.39 -4.27
C ALA A 255 1.43 -13.20 -3.26
N ALA A 256 0.51 -14.07 -3.71
CA ALA A 256 -0.27 -14.91 -2.81
C ALA A 256 0.60 -16.01 -2.19
N THR A 257 1.50 -16.61 -2.96
CA THR A 257 2.51 -17.57 -2.47
C THR A 257 3.46 -16.93 -1.46
N LEU A 258 4.02 -15.74 -1.75
CA LEU A 258 4.91 -15.04 -0.81
C LEU A 258 4.15 -14.55 0.44
N GLY A 259 2.93 -14.04 0.30
CA GLY A 259 2.08 -13.63 1.40
C GLY A 259 1.71 -14.80 2.33
N ALA A 260 1.33 -15.95 1.78
CA ALA A 260 1.04 -17.15 2.56
C ALA A 260 2.29 -17.67 3.32
N LEU A 261 3.46 -17.63 2.67
CA LEU A 261 4.74 -17.94 3.32
C LEU A 261 5.04 -16.95 4.46
N ALA A 262 4.84 -15.65 4.24
CA ALA A 262 5.05 -14.60 5.24
C ALA A 262 4.17 -14.79 6.49
N VAL A 263 2.86 -15.00 6.29
CA VAL A 263 1.90 -15.24 7.38
C VAL A 263 2.25 -16.50 8.17
N SER A 264 2.52 -17.62 7.47
CA SER A 264 2.94 -18.88 8.08
C SER A 264 4.25 -18.75 8.86
N THR A 265 5.21 -17.99 8.34
CA THR A 265 6.50 -17.71 9.01
C THR A 265 6.30 -16.89 10.28
N ARG A 266 5.51 -15.81 10.20
CA ARG A 266 5.16 -14.93 11.33
C ARG A 266 4.47 -15.66 12.47
N GLU A 267 3.60 -16.62 12.17
CA GLU A 267 2.89 -17.41 13.18
C GLU A 267 3.80 -18.41 13.92
N GLN A 268 4.90 -18.83 13.29
CA GLN A 268 5.87 -19.78 13.86
C GLN A 268 7.07 -19.09 14.54
N PHE A 269 7.53 -17.95 14.00
CA PHE A 269 8.83 -17.37 14.32
C PHE A 269 8.72 -15.91 14.77
N SER A 270 8.92 -15.69 16.06
CA SER A 270 8.84 -14.37 16.69
C SER A 270 9.94 -13.38 16.24
N SER A 271 10.98 -13.84 15.55
CA SER A 271 11.96 -12.95 14.90
C SER A 271 11.40 -12.26 13.64
N PHE A 272 10.22 -12.63 13.14
CA PHE A 272 9.69 -12.11 11.88
C PHE A 272 9.40 -10.60 11.94
N GLY A 273 10.06 -9.85 11.05
CA GLY A 273 9.85 -8.41 10.87
C GLY A 273 8.97 -8.04 9.68
N GLY A 274 8.99 -8.85 8.62
CA GLY A 274 8.31 -8.51 7.36
C GLY A 274 8.95 -9.10 6.10
N ILE A 275 8.68 -8.45 4.96
CA ILE A 275 9.23 -8.79 3.63
C ILE A 275 10.22 -7.72 3.17
N MET A 276 11.27 -8.13 2.47
CA MET A 276 12.16 -7.25 1.70
C MET A 276 12.02 -7.56 0.21
N LEU A 277 11.95 -6.54 -0.65
CA LEU A 277 11.82 -6.69 -2.11
C LEU A 277 12.96 -6.06 -2.92
N TRP A 278 13.43 -6.80 -3.92
CA TRP A 278 14.35 -6.33 -4.96
C TRP A 278 13.64 -6.19 -6.33
N ASP A 279 13.40 -5.00 -6.88
CA ASP A 279 13.56 -3.64 -6.33
C ASP A 279 12.27 -2.82 -6.58
N ALA A 280 12.25 -1.56 -6.18
CA ALA A 280 11.08 -0.68 -6.32
C ALA A 280 10.68 -0.42 -7.78
N SER A 281 11.63 -0.45 -8.72
CA SER A 281 11.34 -0.29 -10.16
C SER A 281 10.61 -1.52 -10.72
N GLN A 282 10.99 -2.71 -10.26
CA GLN A 282 10.32 -3.96 -10.62
C GLN A 282 8.95 -4.09 -9.92
N ALA A 283 8.88 -3.81 -8.62
CA ALA A 283 7.68 -4.01 -7.81
C ALA A 283 6.48 -3.16 -8.29
N PHE A 284 6.74 -1.89 -8.63
CA PHE A 284 5.70 -0.98 -9.12
C PHE A 284 5.14 -1.43 -10.48
N VAL A 285 6.01 -1.82 -11.42
CA VAL A 285 5.62 -2.17 -12.79
C VAL A 285 5.03 -3.59 -12.87
N ASN A 286 5.42 -4.50 -11.98
CA ASN A 286 4.83 -5.84 -11.83
C ASN A 286 3.45 -5.80 -11.12
N GLY A 287 2.55 -4.95 -11.61
CA GLY A 287 1.16 -4.85 -11.13
C GLY A 287 1.02 -4.41 -9.66
N ARG A 288 1.89 -3.52 -9.18
CA ARG A 288 2.00 -3.15 -7.75
C ARG A 288 2.16 -4.37 -6.84
N TYR A 289 3.18 -5.18 -7.12
CA TYR A 289 3.54 -6.36 -6.33
C TYR A 289 3.77 -5.99 -4.86
N ASP A 290 4.34 -4.81 -4.62
CA ASP A 290 4.52 -4.22 -3.28
C ASP A 290 3.20 -4.03 -2.53
N GLN A 291 2.15 -3.48 -3.18
CA GLN A 291 0.83 -3.29 -2.57
C GLN A 291 0.14 -4.62 -2.26
N GLN A 292 0.27 -5.59 -3.16
CA GLN A 292 -0.25 -6.94 -2.95
C GLN A 292 0.41 -7.60 -1.72
N ILE A 293 1.73 -7.51 -1.59
CA ILE A 293 2.47 -8.03 -0.44
C ILE A 293 2.09 -7.29 0.86
N LYS A 294 2.14 -5.94 0.89
CA LYS A 294 1.81 -5.18 2.12
C LYS A 294 0.39 -5.50 2.61
N SER A 295 -0.57 -5.60 1.70
CA SER A 295 -1.96 -5.97 2.00
C SER A 295 -2.06 -7.38 2.62
N LEU A 296 -1.34 -8.37 2.07
CA LEU A 296 -1.34 -9.75 2.56
C LEU A 296 -0.61 -9.93 3.90
N ILE A 297 0.42 -9.12 4.19
CA ILE A 297 1.19 -9.25 5.44
C ILE A 297 0.70 -8.34 6.58
N SER A 298 -0.11 -7.31 6.31
CA SER A 298 -0.62 -6.37 7.33
C SER A 298 -1.28 -7.09 8.51
N ASN A 299 -0.98 -6.69 9.76
CA ASN A 299 -1.56 -7.28 10.97
C ASN A 299 -2.06 -6.28 12.02
N ASN A 300 -2.28 -5.02 11.62
CA ASN A 300 -2.73 -3.91 12.49
C ASN A 300 -1.74 -3.56 13.61
N CYS A 301 -0.44 -3.66 13.34
CA CYS A 301 0.56 -3.18 14.28
C CYS A 301 0.51 -1.64 14.43
N ALA A 302 0.63 -1.16 15.67
CA ALA A 302 0.18 0.19 16.06
C ALA A 302 1.09 1.36 15.62
N GLY A 303 2.26 1.08 15.03
CA GLY A 303 3.17 2.10 14.48
C GLY A 303 2.87 2.49 13.03
N GLY A 304 2.33 1.57 12.23
CA GLY A 304 2.24 1.70 10.77
C GLY A 304 1.36 2.86 10.30
N GLY A 305 1.95 3.81 9.57
CA GLY A 305 1.28 5.03 9.07
C GLY A 305 0.27 4.85 7.93
N GLY A 306 -0.13 3.61 7.62
CA GLY A 306 -1.27 3.32 6.76
C GLY A 306 -2.53 3.14 7.59
N THR A 307 -3.55 3.98 7.40
CA THR A 307 -4.89 3.66 7.91
C THR A 307 -5.31 2.32 7.33
N PRO A 308 -5.68 1.30 8.14
CA PRO A 308 -6.17 0.05 7.60
C PRO A 308 -7.36 0.33 6.67
N PRO A 309 -7.40 -0.24 5.44
CA PRO A 309 -8.64 -0.27 4.71
C PRO A 309 -9.70 -0.93 5.60
N PRO A 310 -10.98 -0.49 5.55
CA PRO A 310 -12.02 -1.12 6.34
C PRO A 310 -12.05 -2.62 6.03
N PRO A 311 -12.42 -3.49 7.00
CA PRO A 311 -12.54 -4.93 6.76
C PRO A 311 -13.30 -5.17 5.48
N SER A 312 -12.72 -5.93 4.55
CA SER A 312 -13.21 -6.01 3.16
C SER A 312 -14.67 -6.48 3.07
N SER A 313 -15.14 -7.20 4.09
CA SER A 313 -16.51 -7.68 4.33
C SER A 313 -17.45 -6.68 5.02
N CYS A 314 -17.35 -5.39 4.75
CA CYS A 314 -18.21 -4.38 5.38
C CYS A 314 -19.33 -3.87 4.45
N ALA A 315 -20.58 -3.89 4.92
CA ALA A 315 -21.75 -3.44 4.17
C ALA A 315 -22.03 -1.93 4.33
N GLN A 316 -21.93 -1.39 5.55
CA GLN A 316 -22.04 0.05 5.80
C GLN A 316 -20.90 0.55 6.68
N THR A 317 -20.40 1.75 6.38
CA THR A 317 -19.29 2.37 7.09
C THR A 317 -19.65 3.74 7.66
N TYR A 318 -18.92 4.15 8.70
CA TYR A 318 -19.04 5.44 9.36
C TYR A 318 -17.66 6.08 9.50
N THR A 319 -17.47 7.28 8.94
CA THR A 319 -16.22 8.04 9.08
C THR A 319 -16.22 8.84 10.37
N VAL A 320 -15.27 8.57 11.26
CA VAL A 320 -15.07 9.27 12.53
C VAL A 320 -14.76 10.75 12.28
N VAL A 321 -15.55 11.64 12.90
CA VAL A 321 -15.31 13.09 12.86
C VAL A 321 -14.76 13.62 14.19
N SER A 322 -14.24 14.84 14.19
CA SER A 322 -13.69 15.47 15.40
C SER A 322 -14.73 15.52 16.52
N GLY A 323 -14.37 14.98 17.70
CA GLY A 323 -15.24 14.88 18.87
C GLY A 323 -16.05 13.58 18.98
N ASP A 324 -15.85 12.59 18.11
CA ASP A 324 -16.50 11.29 18.24
C ASP A 324 -15.92 10.39 19.35
N THR A 325 -16.78 9.49 19.83
CA THR A 325 -16.58 8.45 20.84
C THR A 325 -17.44 7.24 20.43
N CYS A 326 -17.21 6.02 20.94
CA CYS A 326 -18.10 4.89 20.64
C CYS A 326 -19.57 5.24 20.89
N ALA A 327 -19.88 5.81 22.06
CA ALA A 327 -21.24 6.22 22.41
C ALA A 327 -21.88 7.22 21.42
N SER A 328 -21.11 8.13 20.80
CA SER A 328 -21.63 9.03 19.76
C SER A 328 -21.72 8.37 18.39
N VAL A 329 -20.84 7.41 18.06
CA VAL A 329 -20.94 6.58 16.84
C VAL A 329 -22.17 5.67 16.93
N GLU A 330 -22.34 4.93 18.02
CA GLU A 330 -23.53 4.12 18.33
C GLU A 330 -24.82 4.95 18.18
N SER A 331 -24.86 6.15 18.78
CA SER A 331 -26.01 7.05 18.71
C SER A 331 -26.31 7.58 17.30
N LYS A 332 -25.34 7.59 16.39
CA LYS A 332 -25.50 8.03 14.99
C LYS A 332 -25.81 6.87 14.02
N THR A 333 -25.41 5.65 14.37
CA THR A 333 -25.42 4.48 13.47
C THR A 333 -26.38 3.37 13.90
N GLY A 334 -26.88 3.42 15.14
CA GLY A 334 -27.91 2.51 15.65
C GLY A 334 -27.41 1.17 16.18
N ILE A 335 -26.10 0.88 16.07
CA ILE A 335 -25.50 -0.36 16.60
C ILE A 335 -25.00 -0.18 18.05
N SER A 336 -24.76 -1.30 18.74
CA SER A 336 -24.21 -1.30 20.11
C SER A 336 -22.69 -1.26 20.15
N ASP A 337 -22.11 -0.77 21.24
CA ASP A 337 -20.68 -0.78 21.57
C ASP A 337 -20.00 -2.16 21.39
N ALA A 338 -20.74 -3.23 21.73
CA ALA A 338 -20.30 -4.61 21.52
C ALA A 338 -20.29 -5.00 20.02
N THR A 339 -21.31 -4.59 19.27
CA THR A 339 -21.38 -4.75 17.81
C THR A 339 -20.24 -3.96 17.15
N LEU A 340 -20.09 -2.68 17.49
CA LEU A 340 -19.08 -1.77 16.93
C LEU A 340 -17.66 -2.31 17.12
N ARG A 341 -17.31 -2.86 18.29
CA ARG A 341 -16.02 -3.53 18.51
C ARG A 341 -15.90 -4.90 17.84
N SER A 342 -16.99 -5.64 17.65
CA SER A 342 -16.96 -6.90 16.89
C SER A 342 -16.72 -6.68 15.38
N LEU A 343 -17.25 -5.59 14.82
CA LEU A 343 -17.03 -5.15 13.45
C LEU A 343 -15.69 -4.44 13.25
N ASN A 344 -15.14 -3.84 14.31
CA ASN A 344 -13.84 -3.17 14.32
C ASN A 344 -12.99 -3.68 15.49
N PRO A 345 -12.36 -4.87 15.37
CA PRO A 345 -11.50 -5.42 16.43
C PRO A 345 -10.30 -4.53 16.81
N SER A 346 -9.99 -3.53 15.98
CA SER A 346 -9.00 -2.48 16.25
C SER A 346 -9.46 -1.43 17.28
N ILE A 347 -10.75 -1.30 17.59
CA ILE A 347 -11.24 -0.40 18.65
C ILE A 347 -10.95 -1.03 20.02
N ASN A 348 -10.18 -0.33 20.85
CA ASN A 348 -9.81 -0.83 22.18
C ASN A 348 -10.99 -0.80 23.18
N THR A 349 -10.84 -1.51 24.30
CA THR A 349 -11.90 -1.65 25.33
C THR A 349 -12.34 -0.33 25.98
N GLY A 350 -11.51 0.72 25.94
CA GLY A 350 -11.86 2.06 26.42
C GLY A 350 -12.37 3.00 25.33
N CYS A 351 -12.40 2.56 24.06
CA CYS A 351 -12.68 3.37 22.87
C CYS A 351 -11.84 4.67 22.78
N THR A 352 -10.59 4.63 23.28
CA THR A 352 -9.71 5.81 23.33
C THR A 352 -8.87 6.01 22.07
N ASN A 353 -8.99 5.11 21.09
CA ASN A 353 -8.18 5.09 19.88
C ASN A 353 -8.98 5.32 18.58
N LEU A 354 -10.11 6.02 18.65
CA LEU A 354 -10.77 6.52 17.45
C LEU A 354 -10.00 7.70 16.86
N ALA A 355 -9.60 7.61 15.58
CA ALA A 355 -8.88 8.66 14.88
C ALA A 355 -9.81 9.42 13.91
N VAL A 356 -9.68 10.74 13.81
CA VAL A 356 -10.49 11.53 12.86
C VAL A 356 -10.13 11.14 11.42
N GLY A 357 -11.14 10.80 10.62
CA GLY A 357 -10.97 10.22 9.28
C GLY A 357 -10.94 8.69 9.24
N GLN A 358 -10.87 8.01 10.38
CA GLN A 358 -10.98 6.54 10.45
C GLN A 358 -12.35 6.09 9.93
N VAL A 359 -12.36 5.10 9.05
CA VAL A 359 -13.58 4.48 8.52
C VAL A 359 -13.90 3.25 9.36
N LEU A 360 -14.97 3.34 10.16
CA LEU A 360 -15.45 2.22 10.99
C LEU A 360 -16.47 1.41 10.22
N CYS A 361 -16.41 0.09 10.32
CA CYS A 361 -17.47 -0.79 9.86
C CYS A 361 -18.65 -0.77 10.85
N VAL A 362 -19.87 -0.53 10.37
CA VAL A 362 -21.07 -0.45 11.20
C VAL A 362 -22.17 -1.44 10.78
N GLU A 363 -21.96 -2.17 9.70
CA GLU A 363 -22.76 -3.34 9.33
C GLU A 363 -21.85 -4.39 8.65
N ALA A 364 -21.83 -5.63 9.15
CA ALA A 364 -21.11 -6.72 8.48
C ALA A 364 -21.86 -7.14 7.22
N GLY A 365 -21.14 -7.32 6.11
CA GLY A 365 -21.68 -7.97 4.92
C GLY A 365 -21.46 -9.48 4.96
N SER A 366 -22.46 -10.24 4.55
CA SER A 366 -22.38 -11.69 4.36
C SER A 366 -21.30 -12.05 3.33
N THR A 367 -20.48 -13.05 3.67
CA THR A 367 -19.36 -13.53 2.86
C THR A 367 -19.58 -14.93 2.30
N TYR A 368 -19.12 -15.16 1.07
CA TYR A 368 -19.05 -16.47 0.43
C TYR A 368 -17.60 -16.93 0.30
N THR A 369 -17.28 -18.17 0.69
CA THR A 369 -15.96 -18.76 0.48
C THR A 369 -15.91 -19.50 -0.85
N VAL A 370 -15.00 -19.10 -1.74
CA VAL A 370 -14.75 -19.75 -3.03
C VAL A 370 -14.35 -21.21 -2.83
N VAL A 371 -15.07 -22.14 -3.46
CA VAL A 371 -14.73 -23.56 -3.51
C VAL A 371 -14.17 -23.95 -4.89
N ILE A 372 -13.60 -25.16 -4.97
CA ILE A 372 -12.99 -25.65 -6.21
C ILE A 372 -14.01 -25.72 -7.37
N ASN A 373 -13.61 -25.19 -8.53
CA ASN A 373 -14.43 -25.04 -9.74
C ASN A 373 -15.58 -24.02 -9.66
N ASP A 374 -15.56 -23.07 -8.71
CA ASP A 374 -16.48 -21.93 -8.77
C ASP A 374 -16.22 -21.01 -9.97
N THR A 375 -17.30 -20.41 -10.45
CA THR A 375 -17.35 -19.38 -11.50
C THR A 375 -18.32 -18.29 -11.04
N CYS A 376 -18.33 -17.11 -11.69
CA CYS A 376 -19.24 -16.03 -11.31
C CYS A 376 -20.70 -16.53 -11.18
N SER A 377 -21.20 -17.22 -12.21
CA SER A 377 -22.55 -17.78 -12.25
C SER A 377 -22.80 -18.89 -11.22
N ALA A 378 -21.77 -19.66 -10.84
CA ALA A 378 -21.90 -20.64 -9.77
C ALA A 378 -22.06 -19.95 -8.40
N ILE A 379 -21.34 -18.85 -8.15
CA ILE A 379 -21.45 -18.07 -6.91
C ILE A 379 -22.77 -17.30 -6.87
N GLU A 380 -23.15 -16.63 -7.96
CA GLU A 380 -24.46 -15.99 -8.19
C GLU A 380 -25.62 -16.97 -7.88
N SER A 381 -25.58 -18.19 -8.42
CA SER A 381 -26.63 -19.20 -8.15
C SER A 381 -26.68 -19.72 -6.70
N LYS A 382 -25.62 -19.53 -5.91
CA LYS A 382 -25.55 -19.92 -4.49
C LYS A 382 -25.89 -18.78 -3.53
N THR A 383 -25.76 -17.53 -3.97
CA THR A 383 -25.80 -16.33 -3.11
C THR A 383 -26.92 -15.36 -3.47
N GLY A 384 -27.45 -15.42 -4.69
CA GLY A 384 -28.55 -14.58 -5.15
C GLY A 384 -28.16 -13.18 -5.62
N ILE A 385 -26.89 -12.79 -5.51
CA ILE A 385 -26.39 -11.51 -6.07
C ILE A 385 -25.87 -11.69 -7.50
N SER A 386 -26.08 -10.67 -8.33
CA SER A 386 -25.62 -10.72 -9.73
C SER A 386 -24.10 -10.73 -9.84
N ASP A 387 -23.57 -11.30 -10.93
CA ASP A 387 -22.16 -11.22 -11.31
C ASP A 387 -21.60 -9.76 -11.33
N ALA A 388 -22.42 -8.78 -11.75
CA ALA A 388 -22.04 -7.37 -11.71
C ALA A 388 -21.92 -6.85 -10.26
N THR A 389 -22.84 -7.22 -9.38
CA THR A 389 -22.82 -6.92 -7.94
C THR A 389 -21.63 -7.62 -7.25
N LEU A 390 -21.32 -8.86 -7.64
CA LEU A 390 -20.20 -9.62 -7.11
C LEU A 390 -18.88 -8.90 -7.41
N ARG A 391 -18.68 -8.37 -8.62
CA ARG A 391 -17.50 -7.57 -8.97
C ARG A 391 -17.50 -6.18 -8.35
N SER A 392 -18.64 -5.51 -8.17
CA SER A 392 -18.66 -4.20 -7.52
C SER A 392 -18.35 -4.29 -6.02
N LEU A 393 -18.78 -5.37 -5.36
CA LEU A 393 -18.42 -5.69 -3.96
C LEU A 393 -17.00 -6.26 -3.82
N ASN A 394 -16.41 -6.78 -4.90
CA ASN A 394 -15.07 -7.37 -4.89
C ASN A 394 -14.26 -6.89 -6.12
N PRO A 395 -13.76 -5.63 -6.15
CA PRO A 395 -13.13 -5.03 -7.33
C PRO A 395 -11.86 -5.74 -7.84
N SER A 396 -11.29 -6.66 -7.06
CA SER A 396 -10.18 -7.52 -7.47
C SER A 396 -10.59 -8.67 -8.41
N ILE A 397 -11.89 -9.02 -8.52
CA ILE A 397 -12.37 -10.09 -9.41
C ILE A 397 -12.43 -9.56 -10.85
N ASN A 398 -11.79 -10.27 -11.79
CA ASN A 398 -11.84 -9.91 -13.20
C ASN A 398 -13.18 -10.28 -13.87
N ALA A 399 -13.44 -9.74 -15.07
CA ALA A 399 -14.71 -9.91 -15.79
C ALA A 399 -15.07 -11.37 -16.18
N GLY A 400 -14.18 -12.35 -16.00
CA GLY A 400 -14.46 -13.76 -16.21
C GLY A 400 -14.36 -14.63 -14.94
N CYS A 401 -14.15 -14.03 -13.76
CA CYS A 401 -13.80 -14.72 -12.52
C CYS A 401 -12.61 -15.69 -12.63
N THR A 402 -11.71 -15.51 -13.60
CA THR A 402 -10.59 -16.45 -13.85
C THR A 402 -9.45 -16.29 -12.84
N ASN A 403 -9.54 -15.31 -11.95
CA ASN A 403 -8.61 -15.07 -10.84
C ASN A 403 -9.24 -15.33 -9.46
N LEU A 404 -10.34 -16.09 -9.38
CA LEU A 404 -10.84 -16.61 -8.10
C LEU A 404 -9.89 -17.66 -7.53
N ALA A 405 -9.47 -17.50 -6.28
CA ALA A 405 -8.65 -18.47 -5.55
C ALA A 405 -9.51 -19.33 -4.61
N VAL A 406 -9.28 -20.64 -4.55
CA VAL A 406 -10.01 -21.52 -3.61
C VAL A 406 -9.66 -21.13 -2.17
N GLY A 407 -10.67 -20.91 -1.33
CA GLY A 407 -10.53 -20.39 0.03
C GLY A 407 -10.61 -18.85 0.13
N GLN A 408 -10.64 -18.13 -1.00
CA GLN A 408 -10.89 -16.68 -1.01
C GLN A 408 -12.29 -16.37 -0.45
N PHE A 409 -12.39 -15.34 0.40
CA PHE A 409 -13.67 -14.79 0.83
C PHE A 409 -14.11 -13.70 -0.16
N LEU A 410 -15.34 -13.79 -0.63
CA LEU A 410 -16.01 -12.77 -1.44
C LEU A 410 -17.15 -12.15 -0.65
N CYS A 411 -17.36 -10.86 -0.81
CA CYS A 411 -18.48 -10.13 -0.26
C CYS A 411 -19.70 -10.36 -1.15
N VAL A 412 -20.80 -10.87 -0.58
CA VAL A 412 -21.99 -11.30 -1.34
C VAL A 412 -23.31 -10.77 -0.78
N GLU A 413 -23.25 -9.84 0.16
CA GLU A 413 -24.42 -9.08 0.60
C GLU A 413 -24.55 -7.80 -0.23
N ALA A 414 -25.58 -7.75 -1.08
CA ALA A 414 -25.96 -6.51 -1.73
C ALA A 414 -26.55 -5.57 -0.68
N THR A 415 -25.83 -4.49 -0.36
CA THR A 415 -26.40 -3.38 0.40
C THR A 415 -27.72 -2.96 -0.24
N THR A 416 -28.81 -2.95 0.52
CA THR A 416 -30.10 -2.43 0.07
C THR A 416 -30.07 -0.91 0.02
N SER A 417 -29.26 -0.38 -0.90
CA SER A 417 -29.17 1.05 -1.19
C SER A 417 -30.55 1.55 -1.59
N THR A 418 -31.22 2.24 -0.67
CA THR A 418 -32.58 2.73 -0.86
C THR A 418 -32.55 3.97 -1.76
N GLY A 419 -32.29 3.75 -3.05
CA GLY A 419 -32.81 4.63 -4.10
C GLY A 419 -34.33 4.69 -3.89
N THR A 420 -34.83 5.81 -3.39
CA THR A 420 -36.23 5.93 -2.98
C THR A 420 -37.13 5.69 -4.19
N CYS A 421 -37.96 4.65 -4.11
CA CYS A 421 -38.81 4.27 -5.23
C CYS A 421 -39.93 5.29 -5.42
N THR A 422 -39.74 6.23 -6.35
CA THR A 422 -40.67 7.33 -6.61
C THR A 422 -41.76 6.97 -7.62
N GLU A 423 -41.44 6.08 -8.57
CA GLU A 423 -42.33 5.62 -9.62
C GLU A 423 -42.23 4.10 -9.75
N THR A 424 -43.24 3.45 -10.33
CA THR A 424 -43.28 1.99 -10.46
C THR A 424 -43.91 1.55 -11.76
N TYR A 425 -43.24 0.62 -12.44
CA TYR A 425 -43.77 -0.10 -13.60
C TYR A 425 -44.43 -1.41 -13.19
N THR A 426 -45.36 -1.94 -13.99
CA THR A 426 -45.90 -3.30 -13.81
C THR A 426 -45.71 -4.10 -15.10
N VAL A 427 -44.94 -5.19 -15.00
CA VAL A 427 -44.58 -6.06 -16.13
C VAL A 427 -45.83 -6.64 -16.80
N VAL A 428 -45.97 -6.45 -18.10
CA VAL A 428 -47.03 -7.05 -18.92
C VAL A 428 -46.48 -8.17 -19.82
N SER A 429 -47.39 -8.96 -20.40
CA SER A 429 -47.03 -10.08 -21.27
C SER A 429 -46.31 -9.61 -22.53
N GLY A 430 -45.02 -9.90 -22.63
CA GLY A 430 -44.17 -9.58 -23.79
C GLY A 430 -43.12 -8.49 -23.54
N ASP A 431 -43.02 -7.96 -22.30
CA ASP A 431 -41.96 -7.01 -21.94
C ASP A 431 -40.56 -7.66 -21.90
N SER A 432 -39.55 -6.89 -22.28
CA SER A 432 -38.13 -7.06 -21.99
C SER A 432 -37.61 -5.81 -21.26
N CYS A 433 -36.45 -5.85 -20.62
CA CYS A 433 -35.88 -4.63 -20.04
C CYS A 433 -35.69 -3.53 -21.11
N SER A 434 -35.18 -3.86 -22.29
CA SER A 434 -35.11 -2.92 -23.41
C SER A 434 -36.46 -2.34 -23.85
N SER A 435 -37.60 -3.05 -23.71
CA SER A 435 -38.92 -2.47 -24.00
C SER A 435 -39.45 -1.60 -22.86
N ILE A 436 -39.06 -1.87 -21.61
CA ILE A 436 -39.40 -1.07 -20.43
C ILE A 436 -38.56 0.21 -20.41
N GLU A 437 -37.23 0.11 -20.53
CA GLU A 437 -36.27 1.22 -20.68
C GLU A 437 -36.74 2.23 -21.73
N SER A 438 -37.03 1.75 -22.95
CA SER A 438 -37.46 2.58 -24.09
C SER A 438 -38.80 3.30 -23.88
N LYS A 439 -39.64 2.78 -22.99
CA LYS A 439 -41.03 3.21 -22.79
C LYS A 439 -41.17 4.14 -21.59
N GLU A 440 -40.48 3.82 -20.51
CA GLU A 440 -40.52 4.54 -19.23
C GLU A 440 -39.35 5.54 -19.07
N GLY A 441 -38.38 5.55 -20.00
CA GLY A 441 -37.33 6.57 -20.07
C GLY A 441 -36.17 6.38 -19.08
N VAL A 442 -35.84 5.13 -18.74
CA VAL A 442 -34.74 4.76 -17.84
C VAL A 442 -33.63 4.02 -18.58
N SER A 443 -32.39 4.12 -18.10
CA SER A 443 -31.29 3.29 -18.61
C SER A 443 -31.31 1.88 -18.02
N ASP A 444 -30.72 0.94 -18.77
CA ASP A 444 -30.40 -0.43 -18.33
C ASP A 444 -29.77 -0.46 -16.92
N ALA A 445 -28.78 0.41 -16.66
CA ALA A 445 -28.11 0.53 -15.38
C ALA A 445 -29.06 0.96 -14.24
N GLN A 446 -29.94 1.94 -14.49
CA GLN A 446 -30.93 2.38 -13.49
C GLN A 446 -31.96 1.27 -13.20
N LEU A 447 -32.47 0.61 -14.25
CA LEU A 447 -33.48 -0.42 -14.11
C LEU A 447 -32.96 -1.61 -13.28
N HIS A 448 -31.74 -2.07 -13.53
CA HIS A 448 -31.11 -3.14 -12.74
C HIS A 448 -30.72 -2.69 -11.32
N THR A 449 -30.21 -1.46 -11.14
CA THR A 449 -29.82 -0.93 -9.81
C THR A 449 -31.02 -0.83 -8.85
N LEU A 450 -32.18 -0.40 -9.38
CA LEU A 450 -33.42 -0.25 -8.60
C LEU A 450 -34.19 -1.58 -8.43
N ASN A 451 -33.85 -2.60 -9.21
CA ASN A 451 -34.51 -3.91 -9.21
C ASN A 451 -33.49 -5.05 -9.18
N PRO A 452 -32.61 -5.16 -8.15
CA PRO A 452 -31.51 -6.12 -8.13
C PRO A 452 -31.95 -7.60 -8.18
N THR A 453 -33.26 -7.88 -8.09
CA THR A 453 -33.86 -9.20 -8.31
C THR A 453 -34.04 -9.58 -9.78
N ILE A 454 -33.88 -8.67 -10.74
CA ILE A 454 -33.96 -8.99 -12.19
C ILE A 454 -32.55 -9.34 -12.71
N ASN A 455 -32.44 -10.38 -13.53
CA ASN A 455 -31.17 -10.75 -14.15
C ASN A 455 -30.87 -9.89 -15.38
N SER A 456 -29.60 -9.79 -15.78
CA SER A 456 -29.11 -8.93 -16.88
C SER A 456 -29.68 -9.25 -18.28
N ALA A 457 -30.34 -10.39 -18.46
CA ALA A 457 -31.08 -10.73 -19.67
C ALA A 457 -32.60 -10.51 -19.53
N CYS A 458 -33.04 -10.08 -18.34
CA CYS A 458 -34.42 -9.90 -17.90
C CYS A 458 -35.35 -11.10 -18.18
N THR A 459 -34.76 -12.30 -18.15
CA THR A 459 -35.44 -13.57 -18.43
C THR A 459 -36.28 -14.08 -17.26
N ASN A 460 -36.15 -13.46 -16.08
CA ASN A 460 -36.92 -13.76 -14.88
C ASN A 460 -38.04 -12.74 -14.58
N LEU A 461 -38.31 -11.80 -15.49
CA LEU A 461 -39.47 -10.91 -15.39
C LEU A 461 -40.78 -11.72 -15.40
N SER A 462 -41.63 -11.48 -14.41
CA SER A 462 -42.92 -12.17 -14.25
C SER A 462 -44.08 -11.21 -14.52
N VAL A 463 -45.09 -11.63 -15.30
CA VAL A 463 -46.26 -10.79 -15.58
C VAL A 463 -47.00 -10.45 -14.28
N GLY A 464 -47.23 -9.16 -14.03
CA GLY A 464 -47.76 -8.63 -12.77
C GLY A 464 -46.71 -8.28 -11.72
N GLN A 465 -45.42 -8.51 -11.97
CA GLN A 465 -44.33 -8.01 -11.14
C GLN A 465 -44.28 -6.48 -11.20
N THR A 466 -44.21 -5.84 -10.02
CA THR A 466 -43.92 -4.41 -9.92
C THR A 466 -42.41 -4.20 -9.96
N LEU A 467 -41.95 -3.32 -10.85
CA LEU A 467 -40.57 -2.85 -10.90
C LEU A 467 -40.49 -1.39 -10.43
N CYS A 468 -39.39 -1.03 -9.80
CA CYS A 468 -39.09 0.31 -9.34
C CYS A 468 -38.45 1.18 -10.43
N LEU A 469 -38.85 2.45 -10.49
CA LEU A 469 -38.27 3.50 -11.32
C LEU A 469 -38.00 4.73 -10.43
N ALA A 470 -36.81 5.32 -10.54
CA ALA A 470 -36.42 6.50 -9.76
C ALA A 470 -36.14 7.68 -10.71
N GLN A 471 -36.61 8.86 -10.33
CA GLN A 471 -36.62 10.02 -11.22
C GLN A 471 -35.32 10.83 -11.21
N SER A 472 -35.15 11.65 -12.25
CA SER A 472 -34.02 12.55 -12.57
C SER A 472 -32.75 11.85 -13.11
N SER A 473 -32.13 12.34 -14.17
CA SER A 473 -32.65 13.28 -15.19
C SER A 473 -31.98 12.99 -16.53
N CYS A 474 -32.40 11.92 -17.20
CA CYS A 474 -31.88 11.68 -18.55
C CYS A 474 -32.44 12.70 -19.54
N SER A 475 -31.55 13.46 -20.18
CA SER A 475 -31.87 14.44 -21.22
C SER A 475 -32.42 13.78 -22.47
N GLN A 476 -31.78 12.70 -22.92
CA GLN A 476 -32.16 11.96 -24.12
C GLN A 476 -31.73 10.49 -23.99
N MET A 477 -32.63 9.56 -24.32
CA MET A 477 -32.26 8.14 -24.46
C MET A 477 -31.68 7.87 -25.85
N TYR A 478 -30.70 6.97 -25.91
CA TYR A 478 -30.08 6.50 -27.14
C TYR A 478 -29.97 4.97 -27.17
N THR A 479 -30.58 4.37 -28.20
CA THR A 479 -30.46 2.94 -28.50
C THR A 479 -29.15 2.65 -29.22
N VAL A 480 -28.29 1.82 -28.64
CA VAL A 480 -27.04 1.35 -29.28
C VAL A 480 -27.33 0.56 -30.56
N VAL A 481 -26.66 0.89 -31.65
CA VAL A 481 -26.75 0.18 -32.94
C VAL A 481 -25.45 -0.55 -33.29
N SER A 482 -25.53 -1.50 -34.23
CA SER A 482 -24.38 -2.29 -34.69
C SER A 482 -23.27 -1.39 -35.26
N GLY A 483 -22.12 -1.34 -34.58
CA GLY A 483 -20.96 -0.55 -34.97
C GLY A 483 -20.74 0.74 -34.16
N ASP A 484 -21.60 1.03 -33.18
CA ASP A 484 -21.36 2.11 -32.23
C ASP A 484 -20.13 1.86 -31.34
N THR A 485 -19.53 2.96 -30.88
CA THR A 485 -18.48 3.02 -29.86
C THR A 485 -18.70 4.28 -29.02
N CYS A 486 -18.17 4.35 -27.80
CA CYS A 486 -18.38 5.54 -26.94
C CYS A 486 -17.91 6.81 -27.65
N GLY A 487 -16.69 6.84 -28.22
CA GLY A 487 -16.22 8.01 -28.97
C GLY A 487 -17.11 8.43 -30.15
N ALA A 488 -17.84 7.50 -30.78
CA ALA A 488 -18.84 7.81 -31.80
C ALA A 488 -20.15 8.36 -31.21
N ILE A 489 -20.57 7.87 -30.04
CA ILE A 489 -21.75 8.35 -29.30
C ILE A 489 -21.48 9.74 -28.69
N GLU A 490 -20.34 9.92 -28.02
CA GLU A 490 -19.80 11.19 -27.53
C GLU A 490 -19.79 12.25 -28.64
N SER A 491 -19.18 11.94 -29.79
CA SER A 491 -19.12 12.85 -30.95
C SER A 491 -20.49 13.17 -31.56
N LYS A 492 -21.48 12.28 -31.39
CA LYS A 492 -22.84 12.40 -31.92
C LYS A 492 -23.76 13.23 -31.04
N PHE A 493 -23.55 13.21 -29.72
CA PHE A 493 -24.35 13.95 -28.74
C PHE A 493 -23.63 15.17 -28.12
N GLY A 494 -22.32 15.33 -28.35
CA GLY A 494 -21.52 16.45 -27.85
C GLY A 494 -21.13 16.32 -26.37
N ILE A 495 -21.21 15.11 -25.82
CA ILE A 495 -20.91 14.79 -24.42
C ILE A 495 -19.49 14.24 -24.27
N SER A 496 -18.88 14.37 -23.09
CA SER A 496 -17.57 13.77 -22.81
C SER A 496 -17.70 12.29 -22.42
N ASP A 497 -16.65 11.50 -22.65
CA ASP A 497 -16.47 10.14 -22.12
C ASP A 497 -16.79 10.02 -20.61
N ALA A 498 -16.34 11.00 -19.81
CA ALA A 498 -16.66 11.07 -18.39
C ALA A 498 -18.17 11.33 -18.13
N THR A 499 -18.81 12.16 -18.95
CA THR A 499 -20.26 12.40 -18.91
C THR A 499 -21.02 11.11 -19.27
N LEU A 500 -20.68 10.48 -20.39
CA LEU A 500 -21.32 9.26 -20.88
C LEU A 500 -21.24 8.12 -19.86
N ARG A 501 -20.09 7.90 -19.23
CA ARG A 501 -19.94 6.92 -18.14
C ARG A 501 -20.59 7.35 -16.82
N SER A 502 -20.69 8.65 -16.51
CA SER A 502 -21.43 9.10 -15.32
C SER A 502 -22.95 8.89 -15.45
N LEU A 503 -23.48 9.02 -16.67
CA LEU A 503 -24.88 8.74 -17.00
C LEU A 503 -25.16 7.23 -17.17
N ASN A 504 -24.14 6.44 -17.50
CA ASN A 504 -24.24 4.99 -17.71
C ASN A 504 -23.07 4.26 -17.02
N PRO A 505 -23.11 4.08 -15.68
CA PRO A 505 -21.99 3.48 -14.93
C PRO A 505 -21.68 2.02 -15.29
N SER A 506 -22.54 1.35 -16.05
CA SER A 506 -22.28 0.01 -16.60
C SER A 506 -21.29 0.02 -17.77
N ILE A 507 -21.03 1.16 -18.43
CA ILE A 507 -20.05 1.26 -19.53
C ILE A 507 -18.61 1.17 -18.97
N ASN A 508 -17.84 0.19 -19.45
CA ASN A 508 -16.45 0.03 -19.02
C ASN A 508 -15.49 1.07 -19.66
N SER A 509 -14.29 1.22 -19.09
CA SER A 509 -13.29 2.21 -19.53
C SER A 509 -12.76 2.01 -20.96
N GLY A 510 -12.91 0.82 -21.54
CA GLY A 510 -12.60 0.54 -22.95
C GLY A 510 -13.80 0.63 -23.89
N CYS A 511 -15.00 0.90 -23.35
CA CYS A 511 -16.29 0.84 -24.04
C CYS A 511 -16.56 -0.48 -24.80
N THR A 512 -15.99 -1.60 -24.33
CA THR A 512 -16.06 -2.89 -25.05
C THR A 512 -17.34 -3.69 -24.78
N ASN A 513 -18.23 -3.20 -23.92
CA ASN A 513 -19.41 -3.91 -23.44
C ASN A 513 -20.77 -3.30 -23.86
N LEU A 514 -20.78 -2.40 -24.87
CA LEU A 514 -22.04 -1.93 -25.46
C LEU A 514 -22.75 -3.06 -26.20
N SER A 515 -24.04 -3.25 -25.94
CA SER A 515 -24.87 -4.27 -26.60
C SER A 515 -25.86 -3.65 -27.57
N VAL A 516 -26.02 -4.22 -28.76
CA VAL A 516 -26.97 -3.70 -29.76
C VAL A 516 -28.40 -3.83 -29.22
N GLY A 517 -29.12 -2.69 -29.15
CA GLY A 517 -30.45 -2.60 -28.53
C GLY A 517 -30.46 -2.14 -27.07
N GLN A 518 -29.30 -1.98 -26.42
CA GLN A 518 -29.17 -1.38 -25.08
C GLN A 518 -29.58 0.09 -25.09
N GLN A 519 -30.30 0.55 -24.07
CA GLN A 519 -30.62 1.96 -23.89
C GLN A 519 -29.59 2.66 -23.00
N LEU A 520 -28.93 3.67 -23.57
CA LEU A 520 -28.01 4.57 -22.88
C LEU A 520 -28.64 5.95 -22.69
N CYS A 521 -28.24 6.64 -21.63
CA CYS A 521 -28.55 8.04 -21.42
C CYS A 521 -27.46 8.97 -22.01
N VAL A 522 -27.86 10.03 -22.72
CA VAL A 522 -26.98 10.99 -23.41
C VAL A 522 -27.45 12.45 -23.29
#